data_AF-A0A520YKH9-F1
#
_entry.id   AF-A0A520YKH9-F1
#
_cell.length_a   1.000
_cell.length_b   1.000
_cell.length_c   1.000
_cell.angle_alpha   90.00
_cell.angle_beta   90.00
_cell.angle_gamma   90.00
#
_symmetry.space_group_name_H-M   'P 1'
#
loop_
_entity.id
_entity.type
_entity.pdbx_description
1 polymer ?
#
loop_
_entity_poly.entity_id
_entity_poly.type
_entity_poly.pdbx_seq_one_letter_code
_entity_poly.pdbx_strand_id
1 'polypeptide(L)'
;MRESSLKLVAWLVAAGVAGGVLALPQPVDPWEMPSLVLDRAAVSDAIALDETLAEEAPDSEEAQALRSIFLDHGSSEANPPYPRREYDRRQAAIHHATNALIERHGEPAFEAMRARAVEEFMEVLDDGRLEAQSDSEEAILGGVQEVFEQYGAVRGNVIVAPPLTLRVFYKARWNSIHRRPFVEGFSRIEKQAYWGWLALHAWGKPLGKREEALLAFRDSGGFGTPEAAALFDVLEGNPERGSNSLRRLYEASGQLRLRNFSLGVIQAGLSPAGSP
;
A
#
# COMPACT_ATOMS: atom_id res chain seq x y z
N MET A 1 20.03 57.77 -3.55
CA MET A 1 20.46 56.76 -2.55
C MET A 1 19.42 56.42 -1.46
N ARG A 2 18.43 57.27 -1.15
CA ARG A 2 17.45 56.99 -0.05
C ARG A 2 16.34 55.97 -0.37
N GLU A 3 15.95 55.81 -1.64
CA GLU A 3 14.88 54.86 -2.01
C GLU A 3 15.31 53.40 -1.95
N SER A 4 16.58 53.10 -2.23
CA SER A 4 17.09 51.72 -2.22
C SER A 4 17.17 51.15 -0.80
N SER A 5 17.53 51.97 0.18
CA SER A 5 17.59 51.58 1.59
C SER A 5 16.21 51.39 2.22
N LEU A 6 15.22 52.20 1.86
CA LEU A 6 13.82 52.02 2.29
C LEU A 6 13.21 50.72 1.76
N LYS A 7 13.48 50.36 0.50
CA LYS A 7 13.04 49.08 -0.07
C LYS A 7 13.69 47.89 0.62
N LEU A 8 15.00 47.96 0.91
CA LEU A 8 15.71 46.89 1.64
C LEU A 8 15.12 46.68 3.05
N VAL A 9 14.87 47.77 3.79
CA VAL A 9 14.26 47.70 5.12
C VAL A 9 12.84 47.12 5.04
N ALA A 10 12.03 47.54 4.08
CA ALA A 10 10.69 47.00 3.89
C ALA A 10 10.71 45.49 3.58
N TRP A 11 11.64 45.02 2.76
CA TRP A 11 11.84 43.59 2.48
C TRP A 11 12.28 42.81 3.71
N LEU A 12 13.20 43.34 4.52
CA LEU A 12 13.64 42.68 5.75
C LEU A 12 12.52 42.60 6.79
N VAL A 13 11.70 43.65 6.93
CA VAL A 13 10.52 43.65 7.79
C VAL A 13 9.48 42.66 7.27
N ALA A 14 9.18 42.66 5.98
CA ALA A 14 8.23 41.72 5.38
C ALA A 14 8.69 40.27 5.54
N ALA A 15 9.98 39.98 5.31
CA ALA A 15 10.56 38.66 5.53
C ALA A 15 10.55 38.26 7.01
N GLY A 16 10.82 39.21 7.92
CA GLY A 16 10.75 38.99 9.37
C GLY A 16 9.33 38.72 9.87
N VAL A 17 8.34 39.45 9.35
CA VAL A 17 6.92 39.23 9.65
C VAL A 17 6.45 37.90 9.07
N ALA A 18 6.79 37.59 7.81
CA ALA A 18 6.46 36.31 7.19
C ALA A 18 7.11 35.14 7.95
N GLY A 19 8.39 35.26 8.32
CA GLY A 19 9.09 34.28 9.14
C GLY A 19 8.46 34.13 10.53
N GLY A 20 8.06 35.23 11.17
CA GLY A 20 7.34 35.22 12.44
C GLY A 20 5.99 34.54 12.37
N VAL A 21 5.19 34.84 11.33
CA VAL A 21 3.87 34.22 11.09
C VAL A 21 4.01 32.71 10.82
N LEU A 22 5.02 32.30 10.04
CA LEU A 22 5.31 30.88 9.78
C LEU A 22 5.86 30.15 11.01
N ALA A 23 6.52 30.86 11.93
CA ALA A 23 7.03 30.29 13.18
C ALA A 23 5.92 30.06 14.21
N LEU A 24 4.82 30.83 14.15
CA LEU A 24 3.67 30.65 15.03
C LEU A 24 3.03 29.27 14.81
N PRO A 25 2.78 28.50 15.89
CA PRO A 25 2.08 27.23 15.77
C PRO A 25 0.67 27.45 15.23
N GLN A 26 0.32 26.69 14.20
CA GLN A 26 -1.02 26.70 13.61
C GLN A 26 -1.58 25.27 13.72
N PRO A 27 -2.80 25.08 14.23
CA PRO A 27 -3.42 23.77 14.21
C PRO A 27 -3.62 23.32 12.76
N VAL A 28 -3.30 22.06 12.47
CA VAL A 28 -3.56 21.40 11.18
C VAL A 28 -4.56 20.28 11.43
N ASP A 29 -5.44 20.04 10.45
CA ASP A 29 -6.48 19.01 10.53
C ASP A 29 -5.90 17.64 10.92
N PRO A 30 -6.29 17.03 12.06
CA PRO A 30 -5.67 15.81 12.59
C PRO A 30 -5.93 14.53 11.78
N TRP A 31 -6.74 14.59 10.72
CA TRP A 31 -7.20 13.39 10.01
C TRP A 31 -6.27 12.93 8.87
N GLU A 32 -5.23 13.71 8.54
CA GLU A 32 -4.28 13.35 7.49
C GLU A 32 -3.27 12.28 7.94
N MET A 33 -3.50 11.02 7.56
CA MET A 33 -2.48 9.97 7.73
C MET A 33 -1.16 10.35 7.05
N PRO A 34 0.00 9.95 7.61
CA PRO A 34 1.26 10.13 6.91
C PRO A 34 1.23 9.38 5.58
N SER A 35 1.81 9.99 4.55
CA SER A 35 1.95 9.34 3.25
C SER A 35 2.82 8.09 3.34
N LEU A 36 2.51 7.08 2.54
CA LEU A 36 3.40 5.94 2.38
C LEU A 36 4.66 6.39 1.64
N VAL A 37 5.79 6.41 2.34
CA VAL A 37 7.10 6.75 1.77
C VAL A 37 7.91 5.48 1.62
N LEU A 38 8.30 5.18 0.39
CA LEU A 38 9.14 4.03 0.03
C LEU A 38 10.45 4.54 -0.56
N ASP A 39 11.55 3.87 -0.27
CA ASP A 39 12.85 4.20 -0.86
C ASP A 39 12.83 3.94 -2.36
N ARG A 40 13.14 4.98 -3.15
CA ARG A 40 12.98 4.93 -4.61
C ARG A 40 13.93 3.90 -5.27
N ALA A 41 15.16 3.78 -4.76
CA ALA A 41 16.12 2.84 -5.32
C ALA A 41 15.67 1.40 -5.04
N ALA A 42 15.30 1.10 -3.79
CA ALA A 42 14.79 -0.21 -3.40
C ALA A 42 13.50 -0.59 -4.16
N VAL A 43 12.60 0.37 -4.41
CA VAL A 43 11.41 0.15 -5.25
C VAL A 43 11.81 -0.24 -6.67
N SER A 44 12.74 0.50 -7.28
CA SER A 44 13.22 0.22 -8.63
C SER A 44 13.89 -1.14 -8.73
N ASP A 45 14.72 -1.49 -7.74
CA ASP A 45 15.43 -2.77 -7.70
C ASP A 45 14.45 -3.94 -7.54
N ALA A 46 13.41 -3.79 -6.71
CA ALA A 46 12.38 -4.82 -6.53
C ALA A 46 11.55 -5.05 -7.80
N ILE A 47 11.22 -3.98 -8.54
CA ILE A 47 10.50 -4.09 -9.82
C ILE A 47 11.40 -4.75 -10.87
N ALA A 48 12.65 -4.31 -11.01
CA ALA A 48 13.59 -4.89 -11.97
C ALA A 48 13.88 -6.38 -11.68
N LEU A 49 13.89 -6.77 -10.40
CA LEU A 49 14.01 -8.17 -10.02
C LEU A 49 12.79 -8.99 -10.49
N ASP A 50 11.58 -8.47 -10.36
CA ASP A 50 10.38 -9.14 -10.87
C ASP A 50 10.41 -9.29 -12.38
N GLU A 51 10.76 -8.23 -13.10
CA GLU A 51 10.91 -8.26 -14.56
C GLU A 51 11.92 -9.34 -14.98
N THR A 52 13.07 -9.43 -14.29
CA THR A 52 14.09 -10.46 -14.55
C THR A 52 13.57 -11.87 -14.25
N LEU A 53 12.93 -12.07 -13.10
CA LEU A 53 12.36 -13.38 -12.73
C LEU A 53 11.23 -13.81 -13.65
N ALA A 54 10.44 -12.87 -14.18
CA ALA A 54 9.37 -13.14 -15.13
C ALA A 54 9.90 -13.70 -16.46
N GLU A 55 11.10 -13.28 -16.89
CA GLU A 55 11.79 -13.84 -18.06
C GLU A 55 12.33 -15.26 -17.82
N GLU A 56 12.61 -15.61 -16.56
CA GLU A 56 13.09 -16.94 -16.17
C GLU A 56 11.96 -17.95 -15.91
N ALA A 57 10.69 -17.54 -16.05
CA ALA A 57 9.55 -18.41 -15.84
C ALA A 57 9.60 -19.62 -16.80
N PRO A 58 9.52 -20.86 -16.29
CA PRO A 58 9.62 -22.04 -17.14
C PRO A 58 8.43 -22.17 -18.08
N ASP A 59 8.67 -22.66 -19.29
CA ASP A 59 7.65 -23.00 -20.28
C ASP A 59 7.38 -24.51 -20.34
N SER A 60 7.53 -25.20 -19.21
CA SER A 60 7.26 -26.64 -19.11
C SER A 60 5.75 -26.94 -19.11
N GLU A 61 5.38 -28.19 -19.39
CA GLU A 61 3.99 -28.64 -19.33
C GLU A 61 3.35 -28.36 -17.96
N GLU A 62 4.10 -28.54 -16.87
CA GLU A 62 3.64 -28.24 -15.51
C GLU A 62 3.39 -26.74 -15.28
N ALA A 63 4.25 -25.88 -15.82
CA ALA A 63 4.11 -24.43 -15.71
C ALA A 63 2.91 -23.92 -16.50
N GLN A 64 2.73 -24.42 -17.73
CA GLN A 64 1.57 -24.13 -18.57
C GLN A 64 0.27 -24.62 -17.92
N ALA A 65 0.28 -25.81 -17.33
CA ALA A 65 -0.86 -26.36 -16.61
C ALA A 65 -1.23 -25.51 -15.39
N LEU A 66 -0.25 -25.11 -14.56
CA LEU A 66 -0.49 -24.22 -13.43
C LEU A 66 -1.07 -22.88 -13.88
N ARG A 67 -0.48 -22.26 -14.90
CA ARG A 67 -0.95 -20.98 -15.47
C ARG A 67 -2.39 -21.10 -15.97
N SER A 68 -2.71 -22.16 -16.71
CA SER A 68 -4.06 -22.39 -17.22
C SER A 68 -5.10 -22.51 -16.09
N ILE A 69 -4.79 -23.27 -15.03
CA ILE A 69 -5.71 -23.43 -13.89
C ILE A 69 -5.83 -22.12 -13.10
N PHE A 70 -4.73 -21.36 -12.96
CA PHE A 70 -4.75 -20.05 -12.32
C PHE A 70 -5.66 -19.06 -13.06
N LEU A 71 -5.57 -19.01 -14.39
CA LEU A 71 -6.43 -18.15 -15.21
C LEU A 71 -7.91 -18.58 -15.16
N ASP A 72 -8.20 -19.89 -15.23
CA ASP A 72 -9.56 -20.43 -15.03
C ASP A 72 -10.13 -20.03 -13.66
N HIS A 73 -9.29 -20.04 -12.62
CA HIS A 73 -9.68 -19.55 -11.32
C HIS A 73 -9.99 -18.05 -11.33
N GLY A 74 -9.13 -17.23 -11.95
CA GLY A 74 -9.36 -15.80 -12.11
C GLY A 74 -10.68 -15.48 -12.84
N SER A 75 -10.95 -16.10 -13.99
CA SER A 75 -12.22 -15.90 -14.74
C SER A 75 -13.46 -16.20 -13.89
N SER A 76 -13.37 -17.19 -13.00
CA SER A 76 -14.48 -17.48 -12.09
C SER A 76 -14.65 -16.45 -10.98
N GLU A 77 -13.56 -15.83 -10.52
CA GLU A 77 -13.61 -14.82 -9.46
C GLU A 77 -14.29 -13.55 -9.98
N ALA A 78 -14.09 -13.22 -11.26
CA ALA A 78 -14.74 -12.09 -11.93
C ALA A 78 -16.26 -12.28 -12.10
N ASN A 79 -16.76 -13.53 -12.06
CA ASN A 79 -18.17 -13.87 -12.33
C ASN A 79 -18.87 -14.58 -11.14
N PRO A 80 -19.08 -13.90 -9.99
CA PRO A 80 -19.83 -14.47 -8.87
C PRO A 80 -21.35 -14.54 -9.18
N PRO A 81 -22.12 -15.44 -8.52
CA PRO A 81 -21.68 -16.44 -7.54
C PRO A 81 -21.38 -17.80 -8.18
N TYR A 82 -20.38 -18.52 -7.65
CA TYR A 82 -20.07 -19.90 -8.05
C TYR A 82 -20.30 -20.91 -6.90
N PRO A 83 -20.68 -22.17 -7.21
CA PRO A 83 -20.86 -23.22 -6.20
C PRO A 83 -19.58 -23.50 -5.39
N ARG A 84 -19.69 -23.60 -4.06
CA ARG A 84 -18.55 -23.92 -3.17
C ARG A 84 -17.76 -25.15 -3.60
N ARG A 85 -18.44 -26.20 -4.07
CA ARG A 85 -17.80 -27.44 -4.54
C ARG A 85 -16.86 -27.22 -5.73
N GLU A 86 -17.19 -26.28 -6.61
CA GLU A 86 -16.36 -25.96 -7.78
C GLU A 86 -15.15 -25.12 -7.38
N TYR A 87 -15.33 -24.19 -6.44
CA TYR A 87 -14.22 -23.46 -5.82
C TYR A 87 -13.23 -24.41 -5.15
N ASP A 88 -13.72 -25.32 -4.29
CA ASP A 88 -12.87 -26.28 -3.58
C ASP A 88 -12.10 -27.20 -4.54
N ARG A 89 -12.75 -27.63 -5.64
CA ARG A 89 -12.13 -28.43 -6.69
C ARG A 89 -10.99 -27.66 -7.37
N ARG A 90 -11.22 -26.41 -7.76
CA ARG A 90 -10.22 -25.56 -8.43
C ARG A 90 -9.04 -25.25 -7.50
N GLN A 91 -9.32 -24.92 -6.24
CA GLN A 91 -8.29 -24.73 -5.22
C GLN A 91 -7.44 -25.98 -4.99
N ALA A 92 -8.04 -27.18 -4.99
CA ALA A 92 -7.29 -28.43 -4.91
C ALA A 92 -6.43 -28.69 -6.16
N ALA A 93 -6.94 -28.38 -7.35
CA ALA A 93 -6.20 -28.52 -8.61
C ALA A 93 -5.00 -27.58 -8.68
N ILE A 94 -5.17 -26.31 -8.28
CA ILE A 94 -4.07 -25.33 -8.17
C ILE A 94 -3.00 -25.85 -7.22
N HIS A 95 -3.39 -26.29 -6.03
CA HIS A 95 -2.43 -26.79 -5.04
C HIS A 95 -1.64 -28.00 -5.56
N HIS A 96 -2.29 -28.93 -6.25
CA HIS A 96 -1.61 -30.07 -6.88
C HIS A 96 -0.64 -29.62 -7.98
N ALA A 97 -1.06 -28.72 -8.88
CA ALA A 97 -0.21 -28.19 -9.94
C ALA A 97 1.00 -27.40 -9.38
N THR A 98 0.79 -26.68 -8.28
CA THR A 98 1.85 -25.96 -7.56
C THR A 98 2.91 -26.92 -7.06
N ASN A 99 2.50 -27.98 -6.37
CA ASN A 99 3.43 -28.98 -5.82
C ASN A 99 4.18 -29.69 -6.95
N ALA A 100 3.50 -30.04 -8.06
CA ALA A 100 4.14 -30.67 -9.21
C ALA A 100 5.21 -29.78 -9.85
N LEU A 101 4.93 -28.47 -10.00
CA LEU A 101 5.92 -27.50 -10.48
C LEU A 101 7.13 -27.44 -9.55
N ILE A 102 6.91 -27.32 -8.24
CA ILE A 102 7.97 -27.21 -7.24
C ILE A 102 8.81 -28.50 -7.17
N GLU A 103 8.17 -29.67 -7.20
CA GLU A 103 8.88 -30.95 -7.17
C GLU A 103 9.80 -31.14 -8.38
N ARG A 104 9.38 -30.65 -9.55
CA ARG A 104 10.13 -30.84 -10.81
C ARG A 104 11.16 -29.76 -11.10
N HIS A 105 10.85 -28.50 -10.78
CA HIS A 105 11.66 -27.35 -11.16
C HIS A 105 12.19 -26.54 -9.96
N GLY A 106 11.76 -26.89 -8.75
CA GLY A 106 12.16 -26.22 -7.51
C GLY A 106 11.38 -24.95 -7.21
N GLU A 107 11.59 -24.42 -6.00
CA GLU A 107 10.96 -23.18 -5.54
C GLU A 107 11.24 -21.95 -6.41
N PRO A 108 12.46 -21.76 -6.98
CA PRO A 108 12.72 -20.62 -7.86
C PRO A 108 11.79 -20.56 -9.09
N ALA A 109 11.36 -21.72 -9.62
CA ALA A 109 10.40 -21.76 -10.70
C ALA A 109 9.01 -21.24 -10.29
N PHE A 110 8.57 -21.54 -9.07
CA PHE A 110 7.32 -21.00 -8.53
C PHE A 110 7.39 -19.47 -8.35
N GLU A 111 8.52 -18.97 -7.86
CA GLU A 111 8.76 -17.53 -7.70
C GLU A 111 8.82 -16.81 -9.05
N ALA A 112 9.46 -17.41 -10.06
CA ALA A 112 9.49 -16.92 -11.44
C ALA A 112 8.08 -16.89 -12.07
N MET A 113 7.27 -17.93 -11.86
CA MET A 113 5.87 -17.95 -12.29
C MET A 113 5.03 -16.86 -11.62
N ARG A 114 5.26 -16.59 -10.33
CA ARG A 114 4.61 -15.47 -9.64
C ARG A 114 5.01 -14.13 -10.24
N ALA A 115 6.30 -13.92 -10.50
CA ALA A 115 6.81 -12.70 -11.13
C ALA A 115 6.20 -12.51 -12.52
N ARG A 116 6.14 -13.57 -13.33
CA ARG A 116 5.46 -13.57 -14.64
C ARG A 116 4.00 -13.17 -14.56
N ALA A 117 3.25 -13.74 -13.61
CA ALA A 117 1.86 -13.38 -13.41
C ALA A 117 1.66 -11.91 -12.98
N VAL A 118 2.62 -11.34 -12.25
CA VAL A 118 2.62 -9.91 -11.89
C VAL A 118 2.88 -9.04 -13.11
N GLU A 119 3.85 -9.37 -13.97
CA GLU A 119 4.08 -8.59 -15.20
C GLU A 119 2.86 -8.64 -16.13
N GLU A 120 2.28 -9.83 -16.35
CA GLU A 120 1.04 -9.95 -17.14
C GLU A 120 -0.09 -9.09 -16.55
N PHE A 121 -0.20 -9.03 -15.23
CA PHE A 121 -1.16 -8.15 -14.56
C PHE A 121 -0.84 -6.66 -14.74
N MET A 122 0.43 -6.26 -14.64
CA MET A 122 0.83 -4.86 -14.81
C MET A 122 0.65 -4.39 -16.26
N GLU A 123 0.83 -5.27 -17.25
CA GLU A 123 0.50 -5.01 -18.66
C GLU A 123 -0.99 -4.73 -18.85
N VAL A 124 -1.87 -5.48 -18.17
CA VAL A 124 -3.32 -5.21 -18.21
C VAL A 124 -3.67 -3.85 -17.60
N LEU A 125 -2.89 -3.35 -16.64
CA LEU A 125 -3.11 -2.06 -15.98
C LEU A 125 -2.45 -0.86 -16.67
N ASP A 126 -1.78 -1.03 -17.81
CA ASP A 126 -0.92 0.01 -18.43
C ASP A 126 -1.68 1.30 -18.80
N ASP A 127 -2.99 1.21 -19.06
CA ASP A 127 -3.85 2.38 -19.33
C ASP A 127 -4.36 3.08 -18.05
N GLY A 128 -3.97 2.58 -16.87
CA GLY A 128 -4.36 3.09 -15.56
C GLY A 128 -5.80 2.76 -15.17
N ARG A 129 -6.46 1.84 -15.87
CA ARG A 129 -7.85 1.42 -15.61
C ARG A 129 -7.89 -0.03 -15.12
N LEU A 130 -8.92 -0.33 -14.35
CA LEU A 130 -9.27 -1.69 -13.91
C LEU A 130 -10.51 -2.15 -14.66
N GLU A 131 -10.42 -2.19 -15.98
CA GLU A 131 -11.50 -2.67 -16.84
C GLU A 131 -10.90 -3.63 -17.86
N ALA A 132 -11.32 -4.90 -17.81
CA ALA A 132 -10.89 -5.89 -18.78
C ALA A 132 -11.44 -5.55 -20.17
N GLN A 133 -10.58 -5.59 -21.18
CA GLN A 133 -10.93 -5.42 -22.59
C GLN A 133 -11.15 -6.75 -23.30
N SER A 134 -10.77 -7.87 -22.68
CA SER A 134 -10.95 -9.23 -23.20
C SER A 134 -11.13 -10.26 -22.09
N ASP A 135 -11.68 -11.44 -22.43
CA ASP A 135 -11.81 -12.58 -21.52
C ASP A 135 -10.47 -13.00 -20.90
N SER A 136 -9.36 -12.82 -21.63
CA SER A 136 -8.01 -13.11 -21.13
C SER A 136 -7.58 -12.13 -20.06
N GLU A 137 -7.88 -10.84 -20.24
CA GLU A 137 -7.57 -9.81 -19.24
C GLU A 137 -8.46 -9.97 -18.01
N GLU A 138 -9.72 -10.35 -18.21
CA GLU A 138 -10.64 -10.67 -17.11
C GLU A 138 -10.13 -11.85 -16.28
N ALA A 139 -9.55 -12.88 -16.93
CA ALA A 139 -8.91 -14.00 -16.24
C ALA A 139 -7.69 -13.57 -15.40
N ILE A 140 -6.90 -12.62 -15.90
CA ILE A 140 -5.73 -12.08 -15.18
C ILE A 140 -6.18 -11.24 -13.99
N LEU A 141 -7.09 -10.29 -14.21
CA LEU A 141 -7.61 -9.42 -13.14
C LEU A 141 -8.32 -10.25 -12.06
N GLY A 142 -9.18 -11.19 -12.46
CA GLY A 142 -10.01 -11.98 -11.56
C GLY A 142 -10.72 -11.13 -10.52
N GLY A 143 -10.71 -11.56 -9.26
CA GLY A 143 -11.35 -10.83 -8.16
C GLY A 143 -10.54 -9.65 -7.59
N VAL A 144 -9.45 -9.22 -8.25
CA VAL A 144 -8.52 -8.24 -7.67
C VAL A 144 -9.15 -6.84 -7.54
N GLN A 145 -10.07 -6.48 -8.43
CA GLN A 145 -10.70 -5.16 -8.42
C GLN A 145 -11.47 -4.91 -7.11
N GLU A 146 -12.31 -5.86 -6.69
CA GLU A 146 -13.07 -5.76 -5.44
C GLU A 146 -12.13 -5.61 -4.24
N VAL A 147 -11.01 -6.35 -4.23
CA VAL A 147 -9.97 -6.25 -3.20
C VAL A 147 -9.38 -4.84 -3.20
N PHE A 148 -8.99 -4.32 -4.36
CA PHE A 148 -8.37 -3.01 -4.47
C PHE A 148 -9.28 -1.87 -4.04
N GLU A 149 -10.56 -1.93 -4.39
CA GLU A 149 -11.57 -0.99 -3.90
C GLU A 149 -11.71 -1.08 -2.37
N GLN A 150 -11.82 -2.31 -1.84
CA GLN A 150 -11.98 -2.55 -0.41
C GLN A 150 -10.78 -2.08 0.43
N TYR A 151 -9.57 -2.14 -0.13
CA TYR A 151 -8.34 -1.70 0.51
C TYR A 151 -7.89 -0.30 0.06
N GLY A 152 -8.73 0.44 -0.67
CA GLY A 152 -8.50 1.84 -1.05
C GLY A 152 -7.40 2.05 -2.08
N ALA A 153 -6.90 1.00 -2.74
CA ALA A 153 -5.94 1.10 -3.84
C ALA A 153 -6.56 1.74 -5.10
N VAL A 154 -7.90 1.75 -5.16
CA VAL A 154 -8.70 2.31 -6.25
C VAL A 154 -9.78 3.21 -5.65
N ARG A 155 -10.02 4.35 -6.30
CA ARG A 155 -11.06 5.30 -5.91
C ARG A 155 -11.79 5.81 -7.16
N GLY A 156 -13.06 5.45 -7.30
CA GLY A 156 -13.88 5.86 -8.44
C GLY A 156 -13.29 5.42 -9.79
N ASN A 157 -12.93 4.14 -9.90
CA ASN A 157 -12.25 3.51 -11.05
C ASN A 157 -10.85 4.07 -11.39
N VAL A 158 -10.29 4.95 -10.55
CA VAL A 158 -8.93 5.45 -10.72
C VAL A 158 -8.01 4.74 -9.74
N ILE A 159 -6.91 4.20 -10.25
CA ILE A 159 -5.84 3.63 -9.45
C ILE A 159 -5.13 4.77 -8.71
N VAL A 160 -5.13 4.70 -7.37
CA VAL A 160 -4.45 5.69 -6.50
C VAL A 160 -3.23 5.11 -5.79
N ALA A 161 -3.12 3.78 -5.74
CA ALA A 161 -1.96 3.10 -5.18
C ALA A 161 -0.71 3.21 -6.07
N PRO A 162 0.49 3.38 -5.49
CA PRO A 162 1.73 3.32 -6.24
C PRO A 162 1.94 1.96 -6.92
N PRO A 163 2.68 1.90 -8.05
CA PRO A 163 2.89 0.65 -8.80
C PRO A 163 3.37 -0.53 -7.96
N LEU A 164 4.35 -0.33 -7.06
CA LEU A 164 4.82 -1.40 -6.18
C LEU A 164 3.72 -1.94 -5.26
N THR A 165 2.78 -1.09 -4.83
CA THR A 165 1.66 -1.52 -3.97
C THR A 165 0.71 -2.46 -4.73
N LEU A 166 0.42 -2.15 -6.00
CA LEU A 166 -0.40 -3.01 -6.86
C LEU A 166 0.28 -4.37 -7.07
N ARG A 167 1.57 -4.35 -7.40
CA ARG A 167 2.40 -5.54 -7.57
C ARG A 167 2.36 -6.44 -6.33
N VAL A 168 2.60 -5.90 -5.14
CA VAL A 168 2.61 -6.72 -3.90
C VAL A 168 1.23 -7.20 -3.50
N PHE A 169 0.15 -6.48 -3.78
CA PHE A 169 -1.19 -7.02 -3.57
C PHE A 169 -1.52 -8.15 -4.53
N TYR A 170 -1.11 -8.04 -5.79
CA TYR A 170 -1.27 -9.12 -6.74
C TYR A 170 -0.43 -10.35 -6.38
N LYS A 171 0.82 -10.17 -5.92
CA LYS A 171 1.64 -11.25 -5.35
C LYS A 171 1.02 -11.89 -4.12
N ALA A 172 0.39 -11.09 -3.24
CA ALA A 172 -0.29 -11.62 -2.07
C ALA A 172 -1.52 -12.44 -2.47
N ARG A 173 -2.26 -12.02 -3.50
CA ARG A 173 -3.34 -12.82 -4.11
C ARG A 173 -2.78 -14.13 -4.67
N TRP A 174 -1.69 -14.09 -5.44
CA TRP A 174 -1.01 -15.29 -5.93
C TRP A 174 -0.68 -16.24 -4.79
N ASN A 175 0.03 -15.77 -3.76
CA ASN A 175 0.38 -16.58 -2.59
C ASN A 175 -0.86 -17.20 -1.94
N SER A 176 -1.92 -16.42 -1.73
CA SER A 176 -3.17 -16.88 -1.14
C SER A 176 -3.84 -18.00 -1.94
N ILE A 177 -3.94 -17.84 -3.26
CA ILE A 177 -4.51 -18.83 -4.18
C ILE A 177 -3.72 -20.13 -4.14
N HIS A 178 -2.40 -20.04 -3.97
CA HIS A 178 -1.48 -21.17 -3.90
C HIS A 178 -1.26 -21.67 -2.45
N ARG A 179 -2.08 -21.21 -1.48
CA ARG A 179 -2.04 -21.59 -0.05
C ARG A 179 -0.70 -21.31 0.65
N ARG A 180 -0.02 -20.26 0.21
CA ARG A 180 1.18 -19.70 0.84
C ARG A 180 0.79 -18.51 1.74
N PRO A 181 1.52 -18.22 2.83
CA PRO A 181 1.39 -16.96 3.55
C PRO A 181 1.46 -15.74 2.61
N PHE A 182 0.60 -14.74 2.82
CA PHE A 182 0.44 -13.59 1.92
C PHE A 182 1.76 -12.90 1.53
N VAL A 183 2.67 -12.73 2.47
CA VAL A 183 3.94 -12.00 2.29
C VAL A 183 5.16 -12.92 2.18
N GLU A 184 4.95 -14.22 1.94
CA GLU A 184 6.05 -15.14 1.66
C GLU A 184 6.78 -14.74 0.37
N GLY A 185 8.11 -14.82 0.38
CA GLY A 185 8.95 -14.41 -0.76
C GLY A 185 9.14 -12.90 -0.92
N PHE A 186 8.43 -12.06 -0.14
CA PHE A 186 8.54 -10.61 -0.28
C PHE A 186 9.87 -10.12 0.31
N SER A 187 10.55 -9.27 -0.45
CA SER A 187 11.64 -8.42 0.02
C SER A 187 11.16 -7.44 1.09
N ARG A 188 12.12 -6.76 1.73
CA ARG A 188 11.81 -5.78 2.78
C ARG A 188 10.97 -4.62 2.25
N ILE A 189 11.28 -4.09 1.08
CA ILE A 189 10.57 -2.94 0.50
C ILE A 189 9.14 -3.32 0.06
N GLU A 190 8.94 -4.56 -0.38
CA GLU A 190 7.62 -5.08 -0.71
C GLU A 190 6.75 -5.28 0.54
N LYS A 191 7.33 -5.79 1.63
CA LYS A 191 6.63 -5.85 2.93
C LYS A 191 6.27 -4.45 3.43
N GLN A 192 7.15 -3.46 3.22
CA GLN A 192 6.84 -2.07 3.53
C GLN A 192 5.68 -1.54 2.68
N ALA A 193 5.66 -1.82 1.38
CA ALA A 193 4.56 -1.42 0.50
C ALA A 193 3.23 -2.07 0.92
N TYR A 194 3.23 -3.39 1.14
CA TYR A 194 2.03 -4.16 1.50
C TYR A 194 1.45 -3.71 2.84
N TRP A 195 2.25 -3.79 3.91
CA TRP A 195 1.78 -3.45 5.26
C TRP A 195 1.56 -1.95 5.44
N GLY A 196 2.39 -1.12 4.82
CA GLY A 196 2.25 0.33 4.87
C GLY A 196 0.95 0.81 4.22
N TRP A 197 0.57 0.22 3.08
CA TRP A 197 -0.72 0.55 2.46
C TRP A 197 -1.90 0.13 3.35
N LEU A 198 -1.87 -1.09 3.88
CA LEU A 198 -2.92 -1.60 4.76
C LEU A 198 -3.06 -0.78 6.04
N ALA A 199 -1.97 -0.32 6.63
CA ALA A 199 -2.01 0.53 7.83
C ALA A 199 -2.56 1.93 7.50
N LEU A 200 -1.99 2.59 6.50
CA LEU A 200 -2.15 4.02 6.30
C LEU A 200 -3.34 4.37 5.40
N HIS A 201 -3.66 3.54 4.41
CA HIS A 201 -4.58 3.88 3.32
C HIS A 201 -5.78 2.94 3.17
N ALA A 202 -5.86 1.83 3.91
CA ALA A 202 -7.03 0.94 3.90
C ALA A 202 -8.17 1.43 4.80
N TRP A 203 -8.70 2.63 4.53
CA TRP A 203 -9.72 3.32 5.33
C TRP A 203 -11.02 2.53 5.53
N GLY A 204 -11.36 1.63 4.61
CA GLY A 204 -12.54 0.75 4.72
C GLY A 204 -12.40 -0.39 5.73
N LYS A 205 -11.24 -0.55 6.38
CA LYS A 205 -10.98 -1.64 7.31
C LYS A 205 -11.10 -1.20 8.78
N PRO A 206 -11.54 -2.11 9.67
CA PRO A 206 -11.55 -1.85 11.11
C PRO A 206 -10.17 -1.42 11.62
N LEU A 207 -10.14 -0.46 12.54
CA LEU A 207 -8.90 0.13 13.06
C LEU A 207 -7.93 -0.94 13.61
N GLY A 208 -8.42 -1.93 14.36
CA GLY A 208 -7.59 -3.02 14.88
C GLY A 208 -6.84 -3.82 13.80
N LYS A 209 -7.42 -3.96 12.59
CA LYS A 209 -6.71 -4.60 11.46
C LYS A 209 -5.62 -3.70 10.88
N ARG A 210 -5.85 -2.39 10.90
CA ARG A 210 -4.85 -1.41 10.47
C ARG A 210 -3.71 -1.31 11.49
N GLU A 211 -3.99 -1.49 12.78
CA GLU A 211 -2.99 -1.59 13.86
C GLU A 211 -2.08 -2.80 13.71
N GLU A 212 -2.64 -3.99 13.46
CA GLU A 212 -1.86 -5.19 13.14
C GLU A 212 -0.93 -4.93 11.94
N ALA A 213 -1.45 -4.30 10.88
CA ALA A 213 -0.65 -3.92 9.72
C ALA A 213 0.42 -2.88 10.06
N LEU A 214 0.13 -1.91 10.94
CA LEU A 214 1.10 -0.89 11.35
C LEU A 214 2.28 -1.49 12.11
N LEU A 215 2.03 -2.49 12.95
CA LEU A 215 3.08 -3.25 13.64
C LEU A 215 3.97 -3.97 12.63
N ALA A 216 3.38 -4.68 11.67
CA ALA A 216 4.12 -5.36 10.62
C ALA A 216 4.90 -4.37 9.71
N PHE A 217 4.32 -3.20 9.42
CA PHE A 217 4.97 -2.14 8.66
C PHE A 217 6.19 -1.59 9.40
N ARG A 218 6.06 -1.33 10.72
CA ARG A 218 7.17 -0.92 11.59
C ARG A 218 8.27 -1.97 11.63
N ASP A 219 7.92 -3.24 11.82
CA ASP A 219 8.89 -4.33 11.90
C ASP A 219 9.63 -4.54 10.57
N SER A 220 9.00 -4.13 9.46
CA SER A 220 9.60 -4.07 8.13
C SER A 220 10.50 -2.84 7.92
N GLY A 221 10.57 -1.91 8.88
CA GLY A 221 11.33 -0.64 8.77
C GLY A 221 10.56 0.51 8.14
N GLY A 222 9.23 0.48 8.20
CA GLY A 222 8.36 1.50 7.65
C GLY A 222 8.59 2.91 8.22
N PHE A 223 8.72 3.88 7.33
CA PHE A 223 8.82 5.29 7.69
C PHE A 223 7.47 5.83 8.23
N GLY A 224 7.50 6.79 9.15
CA GLY A 224 6.30 7.44 9.66
C GLY A 224 5.45 6.60 10.63
N THR A 225 5.91 5.39 11.01
CA THR A 225 5.16 4.49 11.90
C THR A 225 4.84 5.08 13.28
N PRO A 226 5.71 5.89 13.93
CA PRO A 226 5.36 6.52 15.20
C PRO A 226 4.29 7.62 15.05
N GLU A 227 4.31 8.36 13.93
CA GLU A 227 3.28 9.38 13.63
C GLU A 227 1.92 8.70 13.39
N ALA A 228 1.90 7.63 12.59
CA ALA A 228 0.68 6.85 12.36
C ALA A 228 0.12 6.23 13.66
N ALA A 229 0.99 5.70 14.54
CA ALA A 229 0.56 5.16 15.83
C ALA A 229 -0.08 6.24 16.72
N ALA A 230 0.49 7.46 16.71
CA ALA A 230 -0.10 8.58 17.44
C ALA A 230 -1.48 8.98 16.88
N LEU A 231 -1.70 8.85 15.58
CA LEU A 231 -3.02 9.08 14.97
C LEU A 231 -4.01 7.96 15.27
N PHE A 232 -3.57 6.72 15.38
CA PHE A 232 -4.44 5.63 15.79
C PHE A 232 -4.93 5.83 17.23
N ASP A 233 -4.07 6.30 18.15
CA ASP A 233 -4.50 6.72 19.50
C ASP A 233 -5.64 7.76 19.43
N VAL A 234 -5.61 8.70 18.48
CA VAL A 234 -6.69 9.69 18.29
C VAL A 234 -7.96 9.03 17.78
N LEU A 235 -7.86 8.15 16.78
CA LEU A 235 -8.99 7.42 16.21
C LEU A 235 -9.66 6.47 17.21
N GLU A 236 -8.91 5.97 18.19
CA GLU A 236 -9.44 5.20 19.33
C GLU A 236 -10.11 6.08 20.41
N GLY A 237 -10.14 7.40 20.24
CA GLY A 237 -10.72 8.33 21.20
C GLY A 237 -9.77 8.73 22.33
N ASN A 238 -8.45 8.59 22.14
CA ASN A 238 -7.41 9.00 23.10
C ASN A 238 -6.58 10.21 22.58
N PRO A 239 -7.19 11.37 22.30
CA PRO A 239 -6.52 12.52 21.67
C PRO A 239 -5.36 13.09 22.50
N GLU A 240 -5.44 13.06 23.83
CA GLU A 240 -4.34 13.51 24.69
C GLU A 240 -3.09 12.63 24.53
N ARG A 241 -3.29 11.31 24.45
CA ARG A 241 -2.22 10.34 24.24
C ARG A 241 -1.57 10.54 22.87
N GLY A 242 -2.39 10.67 21.82
CA GLY A 242 -1.93 10.97 20.47
C GLY A 242 -1.14 12.26 20.39
N SER A 243 -1.66 13.36 20.96
CA SER A 243 -0.98 14.65 20.96
C SER A 243 0.36 14.63 21.72
N ASN A 244 0.41 13.96 22.89
CA ASN A 244 1.65 13.80 23.64
C ASN A 244 2.70 13.00 22.87
N SER A 245 2.29 12.01 22.08
CA SER A 245 3.17 11.25 21.19
C SER A 245 3.69 12.12 20.03
N LEU A 246 2.82 12.87 19.35
CA LEU A 246 3.21 13.80 18.28
C LEU A 246 4.17 14.89 18.78
N ARG A 247 3.94 15.45 19.97
CA ARG A 247 4.85 16.43 20.58
C ARG A 247 6.24 15.86 20.83
N ARG A 248 6.33 14.63 21.36
CA ARG A 248 7.63 13.95 21.56
C ARG A 248 8.36 13.71 20.25
N LEU A 249 7.63 13.36 19.18
CA LEU A 249 8.21 13.20 17.85
C LEU A 249 8.70 14.55 17.28
N TYR A 250 7.98 15.63 17.52
CA TYR A 250 8.44 16.98 17.20
C TYR A 250 9.73 17.32 17.95
N GLU A 251 9.77 17.10 19.26
CA GLU A 251 10.97 17.37 20.08
C GLU A 251 12.21 16.60 19.58
N ALA A 252 12.03 15.37 19.09
CA ALA A 252 13.10 14.55 18.57
C ALA A 252 13.56 14.94 17.14
N SER A 253 12.64 15.42 16.29
CA SER A 253 12.91 15.62 14.86
C SER A 253 12.99 17.08 14.41
N GLY A 254 12.45 18.01 15.20
CA GLY A 254 12.29 19.42 14.83
C GLY A 254 11.24 19.70 13.75
N GLN A 255 10.47 18.69 13.31
CA GLN A 255 9.51 18.87 12.20
C GLN A 255 8.28 19.66 12.63
N LEU A 256 8.15 20.89 12.10
CA LEU A 256 7.06 21.80 12.46
C LEU A 256 5.65 21.24 12.16
N ARG A 257 5.52 20.34 11.17
CA ARG A 257 4.27 19.60 10.90
C ARG A 257 3.78 18.89 12.16
N LEU A 258 4.63 18.14 12.85
CA LEU A 258 4.26 17.37 14.04
C LEU A 258 3.81 18.25 15.21
N ARG A 259 4.43 19.43 15.38
CA ARG A 259 4.01 20.44 16.36
C ARG A 259 2.59 20.94 16.07
N ASN A 260 2.38 21.35 14.82
CA ASN A 260 1.10 21.88 14.36
C ASN A 260 -0.01 20.82 14.41
N PHE A 261 0.35 19.56 14.13
CA PHE A 261 -0.54 18.42 14.18
C PHE A 261 -0.93 18.02 15.61
N SER A 262 0.03 18.03 16.55
CA SER A 262 -0.24 17.85 17.99
C SER A 262 -1.28 18.86 18.52
N LEU A 263 -1.23 20.11 18.06
CA LEU A 263 -2.22 21.14 18.40
C LEU A 263 -3.59 20.86 17.80
N GLY A 264 -3.63 20.48 16.51
CA GLY A 264 -4.87 20.10 15.83
C GLY A 264 -5.59 18.93 16.50
N VAL A 265 -4.85 17.90 16.91
CA VAL A 265 -5.40 16.74 17.63
C VAL A 265 -6.10 17.15 18.94
N ILE A 266 -5.48 18.02 19.74
CA ILE A 266 -6.10 18.50 20.99
C ILE A 266 -7.35 19.33 20.69
N GLN A 267 -7.28 20.22 19.68
CA GLN A 267 -8.41 21.06 19.31
C GLN A 267 -9.60 20.23 18.80
N ALA A 268 -9.37 19.18 18.01
CA ALA A 268 -10.40 18.27 17.56
C ALA A 268 -10.98 17.42 18.71
N GLY A 269 -10.13 16.95 19.64
CA GLY A 269 -10.57 16.22 20.83
C GLY A 269 -11.42 17.05 21.80
N LEU A 270 -11.31 18.38 21.76
CA LEU A 270 -12.13 19.31 22.54
C LEU A 270 -13.44 19.71 21.84
N SER A 271 -13.59 19.38 20.56
CA SER A 271 -14.79 19.69 19.77
C SER A 271 -15.81 18.55 19.89
N PRO A 272 -17.12 18.84 20.02
CA PRO A 272 -18.14 17.79 20.12
C PRO A 272 -18.13 16.90 18.87
N ALA A 273 -18.25 15.59 19.06
CA ALA A 273 -18.23 14.60 17.99
C ALA A 273 -19.26 14.95 16.89
N GLY A 274 -18.77 15.20 15.67
CA GLY A 274 -19.62 15.39 14.49
C GLY A 274 -19.43 16.67 13.67
N SER A 275 -18.37 17.45 13.89
CA SER A 275 -18.00 18.52 12.93
C SER A 275 -16.87 18.04 12.03
N PRO A 276 -17.06 17.99 10.69
CA PRO A 276 -15.97 17.73 9.76
C PRO A 276 -14.91 18.83 9.79
#